data_AF-A0A2V6YGI8-F1
#
_entry.id   AF-A0A2V6YGI8-F1
#
_cell.length_a   1.000
_cell.length_b   1.000
_cell.length_c   1.000
_cell.angle_alpha   90.00
_cell.angle_beta   90.00
_cell.angle_gamma   90.00
#
_symmetry.space_group_name_H-M   'P 1'
#
loop_
_entity.id
_entity.type
_entity.pdbx_description
1 polymer ?
#
loop_
_entity_poly.entity_id
_entity_poly.type
_entity_poly.pdbx_seq_one_letter_code
_entity_poly.pdbx_strand_id
1 'polypeptide(L)'
;MIVADGSDQVQQGYRGNVVTRSAFEGDRLVVTHTRTKKTDQGEQTMSRQSVWTLSPDGRVLTIDTTMHSSRGDRAMKTVYQRS
;
A
#
# COMPACT_ATOMS: atom_id res chain seq x y z
N MET A 1 4.30 -6.19 9.07
CA MET A 1 3.06 -6.11 9.87
C MET A 1 2.40 -4.78 9.55
N ILE A 2 1.08 -4.72 9.35
CA ILE A 2 0.37 -3.46 9.17
C ILE A 2 -0.09 -3.00 10.56
N VAL A 3 0.30 -1.78 10.94
CA VAL A 3 -0.15 -1.11 12.16
C VAL A 3 -0.90 0.14 11.71
N ALA A 4 -2.17 0.26 12.11
CA ALA A 4 -3.08 1.30 11.61
C ALA A 4 -3.17 2.53 12.54
N ASP A 5 -2.05 2.92 13.15
CA ASP A 5 -1.95 4.06 14.07
C ASP A 5 -1.46 5.34 13.37
N GLY A 6 -1.27 5.29 12.04
CA GLY A 6 -0.78 6.40 11.23
C GLY A 6 0.72 6.66 11.35
N SER A 7 1.47 5.84 12.09
CA SER A 7 2.93 5.93 12.18
C SER A 7 3.62 5.26 11.00
N ASP A 8 4.85 5.71 10.72
CA ASP A 8 5.69 5.09 9.70
C ASP A 8 6.39 3.85 10.26
N GLN A 9 6.11 2.72 9.64
CA GLN A 9 6.72 1.43 9.91
C GLN A 9 7.83 1.20 8.89
N VAL A 10 9.09 1.27 9.34
CA VAL A 10 10.27 1.11 8.49
C VAL A 10 10.76 -0.33 8.57
N GLN A 11 10.83 -0.99 7.43
CA GLN A 11 11.44 -2.29 7.27
C GLN A 11 12.66 -2.17 6.35
N GLN A 12 13.85 -2.32 6.92
CA GLN A 12 15.09 -2.37 6.16
C GLN A 12 15.41 -3.82 5.80
N GLY A 13 15.87 -4.06 4.58
CA GLY A 13 16.30 -5.38 4.16
C GLY A 13 17.29 -5.33 3.01
N TYR A 14 17.89 -6.49 2.70
CA TYR A 14 18.89 -6.63 1.64
C TYR A 14 18.42 -6.10 0.27
N ARG A 15 17.11 -6.11 0.00
CA ARG A 15 16.51 -5.65 -1.26
C ARG A 15 15.97 -4.20 -1.22
N GLY A 16 16.43 -3.39 -0.27
CA GLY A 16 16.07 -1.99 -0.11
C GLY A 16 15.25 -1.69 1.15
N ASN A 17 14.89 -0.42 1.29
CA ASN A 17 14.10 0.09 2.40
C ASN A 17 12.62 0.15 2.02
N VAL A 18 11.78 -0.26 2.95
CA VAL A 18 10.33 -0.21 2.85
C VAL A 18 9.82 0.68 3.97
N VAL A 19 9.04 1.69 3.63
CA VAL A 19 8.26 2.49 4.58
C VAL A 19 6.80 2.18 4.35
N THR A 20 6.11 1.72 5.38
CA THR A 20 4.67 1.47 5.35
C THR A 20 3.99 2.41 6.33
N ARG A 21 2.98 3.13 5.89
CA ARG A 21 2.10 3.93 6.73
C ARG A 21 0.68 3.42 6.56
N SER A 22 -0.07 3.29 7.64
CA SER A 22 -1.47 2.88 7.55
C SER A 22 -2.31 3.62 8.58
N ALA A 23 -3.46 4.12 8.17
CA ALA A 23 -4.36 4.89 9.02
C ALA A 23 -5.80 4.71 8.54
N PHE A 24 -6.75 4.85 9.47
CA PHE A 24 -8.14 4.98 9.11
C PHE A 24 -8.47 6.43 8.72
N GLU A 25 -9.14 6.59 7.60
CA GLU A 25 -9.79 7.83 7.18
C GLU A 25 -11.29 7.55 7.16
N GLY A 26 -11.98 7.85 8.27
CA GLY A 26 -13.36 7.44 8.47
C GLY A 26 -13.50 5.91 8.54
N ASP A 27 -14.30 5.33 7.65
CA ASP A 27 -14.59 3.90 7.55
C ASP A 27 -13.61 3.14 6.62
N ARG A 28 -12.59 3.83 6.09
CA ARG A 28 -11.64 3.28 5.13
C ARG A 28 -10.26 3.16 5.74
N LEU A 29 -9.59 2.04 5.48
CA LEU A 29 -8.16 1.90 5.80
C LEU A 29 -7.33 2.34 4.60
N VAL A 30 -6.52 3.37 4.78
CA VAL A 30 -5.55 3.84 3.79
C VAL A 30 -4.18 3.26 4.14
N VAL A 31 -3.57 2.57 3.18
CA VAL A 31 -2.26 1.93 3.31
C VAL A 31 -1.34 2.49 2.25
N THR A 32 -0.27 3.15 2.68
CA THR A 32 0.78 3.66 1.80
C THR A 32 2.06 2.86 2.03
N HIS A 33 2.70 2.46 0.95
CA HIS A 33 3.93 1.71 0.95
C HIS A 33 4.90 2.35 -0.05
N THR A 34 6.00 2.87 0.44
CA THR A 34 7.11 3.38 -0.38
C THR A 34 8.28 2.43 -0.25
N ARG A 35 8.78 1.94 -1.38
CA ARG A 35 9.96 1.09 -1.45
C ARG A 35 11.04 1.78 -2.25
N THR A 36 12.22 1.87 -1.65
CA THR A 36 13.42 2.39 -2.29
C THR A 36 14.46 1.30 -2.36
N LYS A 37 15.02 1.06 -3.55
CA LYS A 37 16.07 0.06 -3.77
C LYS A 37 17.18 0.62 -4.65
N LYS A 38 18.40 0.18 -4.41
CA LYS A 38 19.51 0.39 -5.34
C LYS A 38 19.43 -0.62 -6.48
N THR A 39 19.72 -0.15 -7.68
CA THR A 39 19.83 -0.95 -8.91
C THR A 39 21.10 -0.54 -9.65
N ASP A 40 21.49 -1.28 -10.67
CA ASP A 40 22.65 -0.94 -11.50
C ASP A 40 22.48 0.40 -12.25
N GLN A 41 21.23 0.87 -12.38
CA GLN A 41 20.86 2.16 -12.98
C GLN A 41 20.68 3.29 -11.95
N GLY A 42 21.08 3.06 -10.70
CA GLY A 42 20.91 4.00 -9.59
C GLY A 42 19.75 3.63 -8.64
N GLU A 43 19.38 4.57 -7.79
CA GLU A 43 18.31 4.40 -6.81
C GLU A 43 16.93 4.49 -7.49
N GLN A 44 16.09 3.50 -7.25
CA GLN A 44 14.73 3.45 -7.75
C GLN A 44 13.74 3.44 -6.59
N THR A 45 12.78 4.35 -6.66
CA THR A 45 11.66 4.41 -5.73
C THR A 45 10.40 3.94 -6.44
N MET A 46 9.62 3.12 -5.75
CA MET A 46 8.27 2.72 -6.14
C MET A 46 7.35 3.00 -4.96
N SER A 47 6.20 3.62 -5.21
CA SER A 47 5.17 3.79 -4.19
C SER A 47 3.90 3.06 -4.57
N ARG A 48 3.15 2.66 -3.56
CA ARG A 48 1.84 2.03 -3.68
C ARG A 48 0.95 2.65 -2.62
N GLN A 49 -0.21 3.11 -3.02
CA GLN A 49 -1.29 3.46 -2.11
C GLN A 49 -2.46 2.51 -2.34
N SER A 50 -3.07 2.03 -1.26
CA SER A 50 -4.25 1.19 -1.30
C SER A 50 -5.31 1.74 -0.35
N VAL A 51 -6.53 1.91 -0.83
CA VAL A 51 -7.71 2.30 -0.03
C VAL A 51 -8.61 1.08 0.10
N TRP A 52 -8.86 0.68 1.33
CA TRP A 52 -9.60 -0.52 1.68
C TRP A 52 -10.95 -0.09 2.24
N THR A 53 -12.02 -0.54 1.59
CA THR A 53 -13.40 -0.23 1.99
C THR A 53 -14.13 -1.54 2.24
N LEU A 54 -14.67 -1.69 3.45
CA LEU A 54 -15.53 -2.81 3.79
C LEU A 54 -16.99 -2.40 3.54
N SER A 55 -17.78 -3.27 2.91
CA SER A 55 -19.21 -3.03 2.74
C SER A 55 -19.92 -2.95 4.11
N PRO A 56 -21.05 -2.24 4.22
CA PRO A 56 -21.77 -2.10 5.50
C PRO A 56 -22.20 -3.44 6.12
N ASP A 57 -22.45 -4.46 5.31
CA ASP A 57 -22.80 -5.81 5.75
C ASP A 57 -21.57 -6.68 6.11
N GLY A 58 -20.35 -6.15 5.95
CA GLY A 58 -19.10 -6.84 6.23
C GLY A 58 -18.78 -8.01 5.30
N ARG A 59 -19.48 -8.14 4.17
CA ARG A 59 -19.34 -9.27 3.23
C ARG A 59 -18.38 -9.02 2.08
N VAL A 60 -18.13 -7.76 1.73
CA VAL A 60 -17.31 -7.40 0.58
C VAL A 60 -16.21 -6.43 1.01
N LEU A 61 -14.95 -6.79 0.77
CA LEU A 61 -13.81 -5.91 0.92
C LEU A 61 -13.34 -5.47 -0.47
N THR A 62 -13.40 -4.16 -0.74
CA THR A 62 -12.84 -3.56 -1.95
C THR A 62 -11.50 -2.92 -1.62
N ILE A 63 -10.49 -3.21 -2.43
CA ILE A 63 -9.17 -2.60 -2.34
C ILE A 63 -8.86 -1.90 -3.66
N ASP A 64 -8.90 -0.58 -3.66
CA ASP A 64 -8.44 0.27 -4.75
C ASP A 64 -6.96 0.59 -4.56
N THR A 65 -6.13 0.26 -5.54
CA THR A 65 -4.67 0.41 -5.46
C THR A 65 -4.14 1.25 -6.60
N THR A 66 -3.33 2.25 -6.27
CA THR A 66 -2.52 3.01 -7.23
C THR A 66 -1.05 2.73 -6.96
N MET A 67 -0.29 2.41 -8.01
CA MET A 67 1.15 2.20 -7.95
C MET A 67 1.84 3.23 -8.84
N HIS A 68 2.88 3.86 -8.30
CA HIS A 68 3.75 4.78 -9.02
C HIS A 68 5.15 4.20 -9.10
N SER A 69 5.74 4.23 -10.29
CA SER A 69 7.10 3.76 -10.52
C SER A 69 7.75 4.57 -11.62
N SER A 70 9.08 4.47 -11.76
CA SER A 70 9.80 5.06 -12.88
C SER A 70 9.37 4.53 -14.25
N ARG A 71 8.64 3.41 -14.30
CA ARG A 71 8.09 2.80 -15.53
C ARG A 71 6.65 3.23 -15.81
N GLY A 72 6.12 4.17 -15.03
CA GLY A 72 4.76 4.67 -15.13
C GLY A 72 3.84 4.19 -14.00
N ASP A 73 2.60 4.65 -14.10
CA ASP A 73 1.56 4.46 -13.10
C ASP A 73 0.63 3.32 -13.46
N ARG A 74 0.12 2.63 -12.43
CA ARG A 74 -0.87 1.56 -12.61
C ARG A 74 -1.94 1.62 -11.53
N ALA A 75 -3.19 1.57 -11.96
CA ALA A 75 -4.33 1.37 -11.08
C ALA A 75 -4.79 -0.09 -11.10
N MET A 76 -5.30 -0.58 -9.96
CA MET A 76 -5.86 -1.92 -9.80
C MET A 76 -6.97 -1.90 -8.75
N LYS A 77 -8.11 -2.50 -9.06
CA LYS A 77 -9.17 -2.79 -8.09
C LYS A 77 -9.18 -4.29 -7.80
N THR A 78 -9.22 -4.65 -6.52
CA THR A 78 -9.41 -6.03 -6.07
C THR A 78 -10.67 -6.10 -5.20
N VAL A 79 -11.49 -7.13 -5.39
CA VAL A 79 -12.72 -7.34 -4.62
C VAL A 79 -12.65 -8.72 -3.99
N TYR A 80 -12.83 -8.77 -2.68
CA TYR A 80 -12.93 -10.01 -1.91
C TYR A 80 -14.36 -10.15 -1.39
N GLN A 81 -14.93 -11.33 -1.57
CA GLN A 81 -16.21 -11.70 -0.97
C GLN A 81 -15.95 -12.68 0.16
N ARG A 82 -16.54 -12.41 1.31
CA ARG A 82 -16.54 -13.29 2.48
C ARG A 82 -17.56 -14.40 2.24
N SER A 83 -17.10 -15.65 2.32
CA SER A 83 -17.93 -16.87 2.28
C SER A 83 -18.43 -17.24 3.67
#